data_AF-A0AAV7XZP8-F1
#
_entry.id   AF-A0AAV7XZP8-F1
#
_cell.length_a   1.000
_cell.length_b   1.000
_cell.length_c   1.000
_cell.angle_alpha   90.00
_cell.angle_beta   90.00
_cell.angle_gamma   90.00
#
_symmetry.space_group_name_H-M   'P 1'
#
loop_
_entity.id
_entity.type
_entity.pdbx_description
1 polymer ?
#
loop_
_entity_poly.entity_id
_entity_poly.type
_entity_poly.pdbx_seq_one_letter_code
_entity_poly.pdbx_strand_id
1 'polypeptide(L)'
;MPVNTVPRMKPLRVHGTVVPEIDDSFSPQAIDYVGNIMMNGLSCPFTWNAFIPPNPEDVAILVDRLPLASSDWESMIQKCHLAFIFSSIYQHEKASALISECFMPLLEVPGLETDDVMPREYRQAWRYLLDSTSAFIRKTKCEDYEDRHILYEFVKTIPWIDHLNNKQKAAIFAIRSRCIGYPESESWIREALKLNSEEGLWHYYLAETLHEAVESGFMKLGGKTRHDALEDVLRHNQIALSLRGDTPEPYFLMANLLVQFGDPKASQKSYICVQNAIKQFPNNAWVHEKAAEILQQSQPSFSFMPKSYLLIEPFYKKALKLAGKDCLSLRHNLGKHQVMFGQLKIENYEGIHDEGIKNLELASKLIPDAYIHLQAARQGKLTPSSVGLAPFLFREEYCSSEESQPESKSLKKKNKSKKKKKR
;
A
#
# COMPACT_ATOMS: atom_id res chain seq x y z
N MET A 1 -49.20 38.18 -35.21
CA MET A 1 -48.13 38.07 -34.20
C MET A 1 -47.26 36.88 -34.59
N PRO A 2 -45.94 37.04 -34.80
CA PRO A 2 -45.09 35.90 -35.11
C PRO A 2 -45.07 34.98 -33.89
N VAL A 3 -45.41 33.71 -34.12
CA VAL A 3 -45.21 32.65 -33.13
C VAL A 3 -43.69 32.55 -32.96
N ASN A 4 -43.17 33.01 -31.83
CA ASN A 4 -41.80 32.72 -31.42
C ASN A 4 -41.70 31.20 -31.29
N THR A 5 -41.28 30.53 -32.36
CA THR A 5 -40.89 29.13 -32.32
C THR A 5 -39.66 29.07 -31.44
N VAL A 6 -39.85 28.61 -30.21
CA VAL A 6 -38.75 28.26 -29.32
C VAL A 6 -37.83 27.33 -30.12
N PRO A 7 -36.54 27.67 -30.32
CA PRO A 7 -35.64 26.85 -31.09
C PRO A 7 -35.67 25.42 -30.52
N ARG A 8 -35.97 24.45 -31.37
CA ARG A 8 -35.99 23.03 -30.98
C ARG A 8 -34.58 22.68 -30.54
N MET A 9 -34.41 22.46 -29.24
CA MET A 9 -33.16 22.03 -28.62
C MET A 9 -32.63 20.81 -29.37
N LYS A 10 -31.36 20.86 -29.79
CA LYS A 10 -30.70 19.68 -30.35
C LYS A 10 -30.36 18.74 -29.19
N PRO A 11 -30.86 17.51 -29.19
CA PRO A 11 -30.46 16.54 -28.19
C PRO A 11 -28.97 16.20 -28.40
N LEU A 12 -28.17 16.39 -27.35
CA LEU A 12 -26.79 15.94 -27.29
C LEU A 12 -26.75 14.65 -26.48
N ARG A 13 -26.02 13.64 -26.95
CA ARG A 13 -25.80 12.43 -26.16
C ARG A 13 -24.47 12.58 -25.41
N VAL A 14 -24.53 12.64 -24.08
CA VAL A 14 -23.34 12.69 -23.23
C VAL A 14 -23.43 11.57 -22.20
N HIS A 15 -22.38 10.74 -22.12
CA HIS A 15 -22.30 9.57 -21.22
C HIS A 15 -23.52 8.63 -21.28
N GLY A 16 -24.06 8.39 -22.48
CA GLY A 16 -25.21 7.50 -22.70
C GLY A 16 -26.57 8.14 -22.41
N THR A 17 -26.61 9.28 -21.73
CA THR A 17 -27.83 10.06 -21.47
C THR A 17 -28.04 11.10 -22.56
N VAL A 18 -29.30 11.29 -22.97
CA VAL A 18 -29.68 12.40 -23.85
C VAL A 18 -29.90 13.63 -22.98
N VAL A 19 -29.06 14.64 -23.18
CA VAL A 19 -29.15 15.94 -22.53
C VAL A 19 -29.39 17.03 -23.58
N PRO A 20 -30.10 18.13 -23.23
CA PRO A 20 -30.18 19.26 -24.13
C PRO A 20 -28.78 19.87 -24.33
N GLU A 21 -28.45 20.21 -25.58
CA GLU A 21 -27.29 21.07 -25.86
C GLU A 21 -27.52 22.43 -25.21
N ILE A 22 -26.59 22.86 -24.35
CA ILE A 22 -26.64 24.15 -23.67
C ILE A 22 -26.02 25.19 -24.60
N ASP A 23 -26.68 26.33 -24.76
CA ASP A 23 -26.13 27.54 -25.37
C ASP A 23 -26.09 28.70 -24.35
N ASP A 24 -25.52 29.85 -24.74
CA ASP A 24 -25.36 31.03 -23.89
C ASP A 24 -26.68 31.62 -23.35
N SER A 25 -27.85 31.13 -23.81
CA SER A 25 -29.17 31.59 -23.36
C SER A 25 -29.72 30.82 -22.14
N PHE A 26 -29.02 29.79 -21.68
CA PHE A 26 -29.47 28.92 -20.59
C PHE A 26 -29.30 29.57 -19.22
N SER A 27 -30.28 29.31 -18.33
CA SER A 27 -30.18 29.73 -16.93
C SER A 27 -29.10 28.91 -16.18
N PRO A 28 -28.50 29.48 -15.12
CA PRO A 28 -27.53 28.75 -14.29
C PRO A 28 -28.05 27.38 -13.81
N GLN A 29 -29.34 27.28 -13.46
CA GLN A 29 -29.95 26.04 -12.98
C GLN A 29 -30.00 24.94 -14.04
N ALA A 30 -30.14 25.31 -15.31
CA ALA A 30 -30.15 24.34 -16.40
C ALA A 30 -28.73 23.82 -16.70
N ILE A 31 -27.72 24.67 -16.57
CA ILE A 31 -26.30 24.27 -16.62
C ILE A 31 -25.97 23.32 -15.46
N ASP A 32 -26.40 23.66 -14.24
CA ASP A 32 -26.20 22.80 -13.08
C ASP A 32 -26.87 21.43 -13.27
N TYR A 33 -28.09 21.39 -13.81
CA TYR A 33 -28.81 20.13 -14.06
C TYR A 33 -28.08 19.23 -15.06
N VAL A 34 -27.73 19.75 -16.25
CA VAL A 34 -27.03 18.97 -17.27
C VAL A 34 -25.62 18.62 -16.83
N GLY A 35 -24.89 19.56 -16.23
CA GLY A 35 -23.57 19.35 -15.67
C GLY A 35 -23.57 18.24 -14.62
N ASN A 36 -24.57 18.20 -13.73
CA ASN A 36 -24.72 17.12 -12.76
C ASN A 36 -24.93 15.74 -13.41
N ILE A 37 -25.76 15.66 -14.45
CA ILE A 37 -25.95 14.41 -15.22
C ILE A 37 -24.62 13.97 -15.83
N MET A 38 -23.87 14.89 -16.44
CA MET A 38 -22.60 14.55 -17.09
C MET A 38 -21.55 14.10 -16.07
N MET A 39 -21.43 14.83 -14.96
CA MET A 39 -20.53 14.51 -13.85
C MET A 39 -20.82 13.14 -13.25
N ASN A 40 -22.10 12.74 -13.13
CA ASN A 40 -22.48 11.41 -12.64
C ASN A 40 -22.05 10.28 -13.59
N GLY A 41 -21.83 10.58 -14.89
CA GLY A 41 -21.33 9.64 -15.89
C GLY A 41 -19.80 9.49 -15.90
N LEU A 42 -19.07 10.31 -15.14
CA LEU A 42 -17.62 10.22 -15.01
C LEU A 42 -17.24 9.19 -13.93
N SER A 43 -16.28 8.33 -14.23
CA SER A 43 -15.77 7.35 -13.26
C SER A 43 -14.58 7.95 -12.52
N CYS A 44 -14.86 8.83 -11.57
CA CYS A 44 -13.85 9.43 -10.71
C CYS A 44 -13.57 8.54 -9.49
N PRO A 45 -12.31 8.37 -9.06
CA PRO A 45 -11.98 7.56 -7.88
C PRO A 45 -12.78 7.85 -6.62
N PHE A 46 -13.12 9.12 -6.39
CA PHE A 46 -13.82 9.58 -5.18
C PHE A 46 -15.32 9.32 -5.21
N THR A 47 -15.91 9.05 -6.38
CA THR A 47 -17.32 8.66 -6.47
C THR A 47 -17.53 7.18 -6.23
N TRP A 48 -16.48 6.41 -5.96
CA TRP A 48 -16.55 4.96 -5.79
C TRP A 48 -16.70 4.50 -4.33
N ASN A 49 -17.13 5.37 -3.40
CA ASN A 49 -17.09 5.11 -1.95
C ASN A 49 -15.65 4.88 -1.45
N ALA A 50 -14.69 5.62 -2.01
CA ALA A 50 -13.32 5.56 -1.54
C ALA A 50 -13.23 5.98 -0.06
N PHE A 51 -12.36 5.31 0.70
CA PHE A 51 -12.07 5.74 2.07
C PHE A 51 -11.35 7.09 2.01
N ILE A 52 -12.06 8.17 2.30
CA ILE A 52 -11.48 9.52 2.37
C ILE A 52 -11.05 9.75 3.82
N PRO A 53 -9.75 9.86 4.12
CA PRO A 53 -9.28 10.12 5.47
C PRO A 53 -9.86 11.45 5.96
N PRO A 54 -10.67 11.45 7.02
CA PRO A 54 -11.31 12.67 7.50
C PRO A 54 -10.38 13.50 8.42
N ASN A 55 -9.29 12.90 8.91
CA ASN A 55 -8.39 13.51 9.90
C ASN A 55 -7.15 14.14 9.22
N PRO A 56 -6.80 15.41 9.51
CA PRO A 56 -5.56 16.05 9.05
C PRO A 56 -4.27 15.25 9.32
N GLU A 57 -4.20 14.48 10.41
CA GLU A 57 -3.03 13.65 10.71
C GLU A 57 -2.86 12.51 9.70
N ASP A 58 -3.95 11.85 9.31
CA ASP A 58 -3.94 10.79 8.29
C ASP A 58 -3.49 11.35 6.94
N VAL A 59 -3.91 12.58 6.62
CA VAL A 59 -3.48 13.29 5.40
C VAL A 59 -1.98 13.59 5.45
N ALA A 60 -1.46 14.05 6.59
CA ALA A 60 -0.03 14.32 6.74
C ALA A 60 0.82 13.04 6.60
N ILE A 61 0.35 11.92 7.17
CA ILE A 61 0.99 10.61 7.01
C ILE A 61 0.94 10.17 5.55
N LEU A 62 -0.19 10.33 4.87
CA LEU A 62 -0.32 9.94 3.46
C LEU A 62 0.63 10.76 2.56
N VAL A 63 0.76 12.07 2.81
CA VAL A 63 1.74 12.93 2.13
C VAL A 63 3.18 12.48 2.41
N ASP A 64 3.51 12.18 3.68
CA ASP A 64 4.83 11.71 4.11
C ASP A 64 5.24 10.38 3.45
N ARG A 65 4.26 9.52 3.14
CA ARG A 65 4.46 8.22 2.52
C ARG A 65 4.44 8.24 0.99
N LEU A 66 4.07 9.35 0.33
CA LEU A 66 4.12 9.44 -1.14
C LEU A 66 5.47 9.03 -1.76
N PRO A 67 6.64 9.41 -1.19
CA PRO A 67 7.95 8.96 -1.69
C PRO A 67 8.21 7.45 -1.54
N LEU A 68 7.34 6.74 -0.82
CA LEU A 68 7.36 5.28 -0.63
C LEU A 68 6.36 4.57 -1.54
N ALA A 69 5.80 5.24 -2.54
CA ALA A 69 5.02 4.55 -3.56
C ALA A 69 5.92 3.52 -4.29
N SER A 70 5.41 2.31 -4.49
CA SER A 70 6.15 1.21 -5.11
C SER A 70 6.36 1.42 -6.61
N SER A 71 5.50 2.21 -7.25
CA SER A 71 5.47 2.52 -8.68
C SER A 71 4.88 3.92 -8.95
N ASP A 72 5.06 4.44 -10.17
CA ASP A 72 4.40 5.68 -10.60
C ASP A 72 2.89 5.52 -10.60
N TRP A 73 2.41 4.30 -10.89
CA TRP A 73 1.00 3.94 -10.83
C TRP A 73 0.39 4.13 -9.44
N GLU A 74 1.01 3.55 -8.42
CA GLU A 74 0.56 3.69 -7.03
C GLU A 74 0.67 5.15 -6.56
N SER A 75 1.77 5.83 -6.92
CA SER A 75 1.98 7.25 -6.59
C SER A 75 0.84 8.12 -7.14
N MET A 76 0.46 7.89 -8.40
CA MET A 76 -0.62 8.64 -9.05
C MET A 76 -1.97 8.41 -8.35
N ILE A 77 -2.31 7.16 -7.99
CA ILE A 77 -3.55 6.86 -7.27
C ILE A 77 -3.58 7.65 -5.94
N GLN A 78 -2.48 7.62 -5.18
CA GLN A 78 -2.37 8.33 -3.90
C GLN A 78 -2.42 9.85 -4.08
N LYS A 79 -1.77 10.42 -5.10
CA LYS A 79 -1.80 11.86 -5.40
C LYS A 79 -3.18 12.33 -5.82
N CYS A 80 -3.89 11.57 -6.65
CA CYS A 80 -5.29 11.85 -6.98
C CYS A 80 -6.12 11.90 -5.70
N HIS A 81 -5.92 10.94 -4.80
CA HIS A 81 -6.61 10.89 -3.53
C HIS A 81 -6.34 12.11 -2.66
N LEU A 82 -5.07 12.46 -2.47
CA LEU A 82 -4.67 13.67 -1.77
C LEU A 82 -5.21 14.94 -2.41
N ALA A 83 -5.23 15.02 -3.74
CA ALA A 83 -5.76 16.19 -4.43
C ALA A 83 -7.24 16.40 -4.14
N PHE A 84 -8.03 15.32 -4.15
CA PHE A 84 -9.44 15.39 -3.79
C PHE A 84 -9.64 15.82 -2.34
N ILE A 85 -8.89 15.23 -1.40
CA ILE A 85 -8.92 15.62 0.02
C ILE A 85 -8.58 17.10 0.18
N PHE A 86 -7.50 17.57 -0.43
CA PHE A 86 -7.14 18.99 -0.35
C PHE A 86 -8.21 19.90 -0.94
N SER A 87 -8.90 19.46 -2.00
CA SER A 87 -10.02 20.23 -2.55
C SER A 87 -11.21 20.29 -1.60
N SER A 88 -11.54 19.21 -0.89
CA SER A 88 -12.67 19.18 0.04
C SER A 88 -12.45 20.02 1.30
N ILE A 89 -11.19 20.28 1.68
CA ILE A 89 -10.81 21.18 2.76
C ILE A 89 -10.38 22.58 2.27
N TYR A 90 -10.80 22.97 1.07
CA TYR A 90 -10.54 24.29 0.46
C TYR A 90 -9.05 24.63 0.23
N GLN A 91 -8.15 23.64 0.25
CA GLN A 91 -6.74 23.77 -0.13
C GLN A 91 -6.56 23.56 -1.64
N HIS A 92 -7.29 24.37 -2.39
CA HIS A 92 -7.48 24.30 -3.82
C HIS A 92 -6.20 24.41 -4.66
N GLU A 93 -5.20 25.17 -4.20
CA GLU A 93 -3.89 25.29 -4.86
C GLU A 93 -3.10 23.98 -4.77
N LYS A 94 -3.03 23.38 -3.57
CA LYS A 94 -2.37 22.09 -3.36
C LYS A 94 -3.03 20.98 -4.15
N ALA A 95 -4.37 20.96 -4.17
CA ALA A 95 -5.13 20.02 -4.99
C ALA A 95 -4.76 20.14 -6.48
N SER A 96 -4.67 21.37 -6.98
CA SER A 96 -4.35 21.63 -8.40
C SER A 96 -2.91 21.27 -8.74
N ALA A 97 -1.97 21.53 -7.81
CA ALA A 97 -0.56 21.15 -7.96
C ALA A 97 -0.41 19.63 -8.08
N LEU A 98 -1.01 18.85 -7.17
CA LEU A 98 -0.95 17.39 -7.21
C LEU A 98 -1.54 16.79 -8.47
N ILE A 99 -2.69 17.29 -8.92
CA ILE A 99 -3.27 16.84 -10.20
C ILE A 99 -2.37 17.16 -11.37
N SER A 100 -1.77 18.35 -11.39
CA SER A 100 -0.83 18.74 -12.45
C SER A 100 0.39 17.81 -12.47
N GLU A 101 0.91 17.43 -11.30
CA GLU A 101 1.97 16.43 -11.19
C GLU A 101 1.54 15.06 -11.75
N CYS A 102 0.30 14.62 -11.52
CA CYS A 102 -0.21 13.38 -12.09
C CYS A 102 -0.30 13.41 -13.62
N PHE A 103 -0.45 14.58 -14.24
CA PHE A 103 -0.42 14.70 -15.70
C PHE A 103 0.99 14.62 -16.28
N MET A 104 2.04 14.87 -15.50
CA MET A 104 3.43 14.92 -15.99
C MET A 104 3.89 13.61 -16.65
N PRO A 105 3.62 12.41 -16.10
CA PRO A 105 3.94 11.14 -16.79
C PRO A 105 3.18 10.93 -18.10
N LEU A 106 2.07 11.64 -18.30
CA LEU A 106 1.31 11.60 -19.56
C LEU A 106 1.82 12.61 -20.59
N LEU A 107 2.80 13.45 -20.26
CA LEU A 107 3.41 14.37 -21.21
C LEU A 107 4.52 13.63 -21.97
N GLU A 108 4.40 13.57 -23.29
CA GLU A 108 5.50 13.10 -24.14
C GLU A 108 6.56 14.21 -24.19
N VAL A 109 7.51 14.16 -23.26
CA VAL A 109 8.70 15.02 -23.31
C VAL A 109 9.81 14.24 -24.01
N PRO A 110 10.27 14.67 -25.20
CA PRO A 110 11.37 14.00 -25.89
C PRO A 110 12.61 13.87 -24.99
N GLY A 111 13.10 12.65 -24.79
CA GLY A 111 14.29 12.36 -23.97
C GLY A 111 14.02 12.08 -22.48
N LEU A 112 12.78 12.18 -22.01
CA LEU A 112 12.35 11.72 -20.68
C LEU A 112 11.54 10.42 -20.84
N GLU A 113 12.24 9.29 -20.87
CA GLU A 113 11.59 7.98 -20.83
C GLU A 113 11.29 7.60 -19.37
N THR A 114 10.03 7.31 -19.05
CA THR A 114 9.64 6.79 -17.74
C THR A 114 9.93 5.28 -17.69
N ASP A 115 10.74 4.79 -16.77
CA ASP A 115 11.07 3.36 -16.71
C ASP A 115 9.83 2.46 -16.48
N ASP A 116 8.73 3.02 -15.96
CA ASP A 116 7.48 2.29 -15.74
C ASP A 116 6.65 2.13 -17.04
N VAL A 117 6.36 0.87 -17.37
CA VAL A 117 5.65 0.42 -18.59
C VAL A 117 4.14 0.62 -18.48
N MET A 118 3.56 0.45 -17.27
CA MET A 118 2.12 0.60 -17.02
C MET A 118 1.58 1.98 -17.45
N PRO A 119 2.27 3.09 -17.12
CA PRO A 119 1.91 4.40 -17.58
C PRO A 119 1.65 4.54 -19.07
N ARG A 120 2.52 3.92 -19.86
CA ARG A 120 2.52 4.06 -21.31
C ARG A 120 1.41 3.19 -21.91
N GLU A 121 1.25 1.96 -21.43
CA GLU A 121 0.26 1.02 -21.94
C GLU A 121 -1.19 1.46 -21.64
N TYR A 122 -1.44 1.98 -20.44
CA TYR A 122 -2.79 2.33 -19.96
C TYR A 122 -3.03 3.84 -19.94
N ARG A 123 -2.24 4.61 -20.69
CA ARG A 123 -2.26 6.08 -20.71
C ARG A 123 -3.64 6.71 -20.87
N GLN A 124 -4.50 6.13 -21.72
CA GLN A 124 -5.85 6.68 -21.92
C GLN A 124 -6.79 6.39 -20.76
N ALA A 125 -6.66 5.23 -20.11
CA ALA A 125 -7.41 4.95 -18.87
C ALA A 125 -7.01 5.96 -17.79
N TRP A 126 -5.72 6.27 -17.69
CA TRP A 126 -5.22 7.30 -16.80
C TRP A 126 -5.69 8.70 -17.13
N ARG A 127 -5.59 9.11 -18.40
CA ARG A 127 -6.07 10.41 -18.85
C ARG A 127 -7.53 10.60 -18.45
N TYR A 128 -8.36 9.59 -18.72
CA TYR A 128 -9.76 9.59 -18.33
C TYR A 128 -9.96 9.77 -16.82
N LEU A 129 -9.19 9.08 -15.98
CA LEU A 129 -9.28 9.19 -14.52
C LEU A 129 -8.83 10.55 -13.99
N LEU A 130 -7.75 11.10 -14.54
CA LEU A 130 -7.24 12.42 -14.16
C LEU A 130 -8.18 13.54 -14.61
N ASP A 131 -8.71 13.46 -15.82
CA ASP A 131 -9.70 14.41 -16.31
C ASP A 131 -10.98 14.33 -15.48
N SER A 132 -11.44 13.12 -15.17
CA SER A 132 -12.60 12.90 -14.28
C SER A 132 -12.36 13.51 -12.90
N THR A 133 -11.21 13.23 -12.29
CA THR A 133 -10.81 13.79 -10.99
C THR A 133 -10.72 15.32 -11.03
N SER A 134 -10.11 15.87 -12.08
CA SER A 134 -9.99 17.31 -12.28
C SER A 134 -11.35 17.98 -12.39
N ALA A 135 -12.31 17.36 -13.09
CA ALA A 135 -13.67 17.87 -13.21
C ALA A 135 -14.35 17.95 -11.83
N PHE A 136 -14.19 16.92 -10.99
CA PHE A 136 -14.76 16.92 -9.64
C PHE A 136 -14.11 17.97 -8.73
N ILE A 137 -12.79 18.13 -8.80
CA ILE A 137 -12.08 19.18 -8.06
C ILE A 137 -12.55 20.57 -8.50
N ARG A 138 -12.67 20.82 -9.81
CA ARG A 138 -13.16 22.10 -10.35
C ARG A 138 -14.59 22.39 -9.92
N LYS A 139 -15.46 21.39 -9.92
CA LYS A 139 -16.85 21.51 -9.45
C LYS A 139 -16.95 22.06 -8.03
N THR A 140 -16.01 21.73 -7.14
CA THR A 140 -16.00 22.26 -5.77
C THR A 140 -15.65 23.75 -5.68
N LYS A 141 -15.07 24.33 -6.74
CA LYS A 141 -14.72 25.75 -6.83
C LYS A 141 -15.69 26.58 -7.67
N CYS A 142 -16.70 25.98 -8.30
CA CYS A 142 -17.58 26.72 -9.20
C CYS A 142 -18.52 27.62 -8.40
N GLU A 143 -18.24 28.92 -8.39
CA GLU A 143 -19.05 29.90 -7.66
C GLU A 143 -20.08 30.58 -8.57
N ASP A 144 -19.66 30.98 -9.77
CA ASP A 144 -20.47 31.77 -10.69
C ASP A 144 -20.89 31.02 -11.98
N TYR A 145 -21.60 31.72 -12.87
CA TYR A 145 -22.09 31.14 -14.12
C TYR A 145 -20.97 30.79 -15.10
N GLU A 146 -19.93 31.64 -15.16
CA GLU A 146 -18.82 31.48 -16.09
C GLU A 146 -18.01 30.23 -15.73
N ASP A 147 -17.72 30.02 -14.44
CA ASP A 147 -17.08 28.81 -13.92
C ASP A 147 -17.87 27.54 -14.26
N ARG A 148 -19.20 27.59 -14.09
CA ARG A 148 -20.10 26.47 -14.41
C ARG A 148 -20.08 26.15 -15.90
N HIS A 149 -20.08 27.17 -16.75
CA HIS A 149 -20.00 27.00 -18.20
C HIS A 149 -18.63 26.42 -18.63
N ILE A 150 -17.53 26.91 -18.06
CA ILE A 150 -16.18 26.38 -18.30
C ILE A 150 -16.09 24.90 -17.87
N LEU A 151 -16.68 24.55 -16.72
CA LEU A 151 -16.74 23.16 -16.27
C LEU A 151 -17.56 22.29 -17.23
N TYR A 152 -18.72 22.77 -17.68
CA TYR A 152 -19.56 22.06 -18.65
C TYR A 152 -18.80 21.74 -19.94
N GLU A 153 -18.15 22.76 -20.53
CA GLU A 153 -17.35 22.58 -21.75
C GLU A 153 -16.17 21.64 -21.52
N PHE A 154 -15.51 21.71 -20.36
CA PHE A 154 -14.45 20.76 -20.01
C PHE A 154 -14.96 19.33 -19.92
N VAL A 155 -16.05 19.07 -19.19
CA VAL A 155 -16.61 17.72 -19.00
C VAL A 155 -17.05 17.10 -20.32
N LYS A 156 -17.56 17.90 -21.26
CA LYS A 156 -17.94 17.48 -22.61
C LYS A 156 -16.77 16.88 -23.40
N THR A 157 -15.53 17.28 -23.09
CA THR A 157 -14.33 16.73 -23.74
C THR A 157 -13.89 15.37 -23.20
N ILE A 158 -14.40 14.94 -22.04
CA ILE A 158 -13.98 13.70 -21.40
C ILE A 158 -14.68 12.51 -22.09
N PRO A 159 -13.95 11.58 -22.72
CA PRO A 159 -14.57 10.47 -23.44
C PRO A 159 -15.32 9.56 -22.48
N TRP A 160 -16.46 9.01 -22.87
CA TRP A 160 -17.19 8.08 -22.01
C TRP A 160 -16.45 6.74 -21.88
N ILE A 161 -16.52 6.10 -20.71
CA ILE A 161 -15.86 4.83 -20.41
C ILE A 161 -16.18 3.74 -21.46
N ASP A 162 -17.39 3.76 -22.04
CA ASP A 162 -17.78 2.78 -23.07
C ASP A 162 -16.97 2.88 -24.36
N HIS A 163 -16.39 4.05 -24.66
CA HIS A 163 -15.50 4.25 -25.81
C HIS A 163 -14.08 3.75 -25.56
N LEU A 164 -13.74 3.41 -24.31
CA LEU A 164 -12.47 2.80 -23.99
C LEU A 164 -12.47 1.34 -24.41
N ASN A 165 -11.31 0.84 -24.82
CA ASN A 165 -11.15 -0.58 -25.12
C ASN A 165 -11.14 -1.42 -23.83
N ASN A 166 -11.22 -2.75 -23.96
CA ASN A 166 -11.30 -3.64 -22.80
C ASN A 166 -10.10 -3.51 -21.85
N LYS A 167 -8.87 -3.36 -22.38
CA LYS A 167 -7.66 -3.15 -21.57
C LYS A 167 -7.77 -1.87 -20.72
N GLN A 168 -8.23 -0.77 -21.31
CA GLN A 168 -8.40 0.51 -20.63
C GLN A 168 -9.53 0.47 -19.60
N LYS A 169 -10.66 -0.15 -19.93
CA LYS A 169 -11.78 -0.37 -18.98
C LYS A 169 -11.32 -1.20 -17.77
N ALA A 170 -10.58 -2.26 -18.04
CA ALA A 170 -10.04 -3.13 -17.01
C ALA A 170 -9.06 -2.40 -16.08
N ALA A 171 -8.19 -1.54 -16.63
CA ALA A 171 -7.34 -0.66 -15.84
C ALA A 171 -8.15 0.27 -14.92
N ILE A 172 -9.24 0.87 -15.40
CA ILE A 172 -10.14 1.68 -14.56
C ILE A 172 -10.74 0.86 -13.43
N PHE A 173 -11.20 -0.37 -13.72
CA PHE A 173 -11.75 -1.27 -12.70
C PHE A 173 -10.71 -1.71 -11.67
N ALA A 174 -9.47 -1.94 -12.10
CA ALA A 174 -8.35 -2.25 -11.20
C ALA A 174 -7.97 -1.06 -10.31
N ILE A 175 -7.98 0.18 -10.83
CA ILE A 175 -7.78 1.37 -10.00
C ILE A 175 -8.93 1.53 -9.01
N ARG A 176 -10.16 1.23 -9.46
CA ARG A 176 -11.32 1.27 -8.59
C ARG A 176 -11.23 0.31 -7.42
N SER A 177 -10.80 -0.93 -7.66
CA SER A 177 -10.61 -1.88 -6.56
C SER A 177 -9.58 -1.40 -5.54
N ARG A 178 -8.55 -0.66 -5.96
CA ARG A 178 -7.54 -0.08 -5.05
C ARG A 178 -8.05 1.08 -4.21
N CYS A 179 -9.12 1.74 -4.63
CA CYS A 179 -9.67 2.89 -3.91
C CYS A 179 -10.69 2.51 -2.84
N ILE A 180 -11.13 1.25 -2.79
CA ILE A 180 -12.24 0.77 -1.96
C ILE A 180 -11.82 -0.46 -1.16
N GLY A 181 -12.49 -0.71 -0.03
CA GLY A 181 -12.24 -1.89 0.80
C GLY A 181 -12.91 -3.17 0.29
N TYR A 182 -12.58 -4.28 0.93
CA TYR A 182 -13.33 -5.53 0.81
C TYR A 182 -14.73 -5.40 1.44
N PRO A 183 -15.79 -6.06 0.89
CA PRO A 183 -15.80 -6.99 -0.25
C PRO A 183 -15.90 -6.37 -1.63
N GLU A 184 -16.27 -5.09 -1.74
CA GLU A 184 -16.54 -4.45 -3.02
C GLU A 184 -15.30 -4.48 -3.93
N SER A 185 -14.10 -4.25 -3.37
CA SER A 185 -12.82 -4.32 -4.08
C SER A 185 -12.65 -5.61 -4.89
N GLU A 186 -12.98 -6.77 -4.29
CA GLU A 186 -12.84 -8.08 -4.94
C GLU A 186 -13.68 -8.15 -6.23
N SER A 187 -14.90 -7.64 -6.20
CA SER A 187 -15.79 -7.69 -7.37
C SER A 187 -15.22 -6.89 -8.55
N TRP A 188 -14.68 -5.70 -8.28
CA TRP A 188 -14.12 -4.83 -9.32
C TRP A 188 -12.84 -5.39 -9.91
N ILE A 189 -11.92 -5.93 -9.09
CA ILE A 189 -10.69 -6.51 -9.63
C ILE A 189 -10.96 -7.80 -10.42
N ARG A 190 -12.01 -8.56 -10.06
CA ARG A 190 -12.46 -9.70 -10.87
C ARG A 190 -13.03 -9.26 -12.21
N GLU A 191 -13.79 -8.17 -12.26
CA GLU A 191 -14.24 -7.60 -13.55
C GLU A 191 -13.06 -7.12 -14.40
N ALA A 192 -12.03 -6.51 -13.81
CA ALA A 192 -10.81 -6.15 -14.53
C ALA A 192 -10.16 -7.39 -15.17
N LEU A 193 -9.99 -8.47 -14.40
CA LEU A 193 -9.39 -9.71 -14.87
C LEU A 193 -10.24 -10.45 -15.91
N LYS A 194 -11.57 -10.30 -15.90
CA LYS A 194 -12.43 -10.82 -16.99
C LYS A 194 -12.15 -10.11 -18.31
N LEU A 195 -11.84 -8.82 -18.26
CA LEU A 195 -11.60 -8.00 -19.44
C LEU A 195 -10.16 -8.11 -19.96
N ASN A 196 -9.18 -8.31 -19.08
CA ASN A 196 -7.81 -8.68 -19.45
C ASN A 196 -7.15 -9.53 -18.35
N SER A 197 -7.10 -10.84 -18.58
CA SER A 197 -6.54 -11.83 -17.66
C SER A 197 -5.02 -11.97 -17.72
N GLU A 198 -4.35 -11.23 -18.61
CA GLU A 198 -2.90 -11.33 -18.81
C GLU A 198 -2.15 -10.20 -18.10
N GLU A 199 -2.85 -9.33 -17.37
CA GLU A 199 -2.22 -8.31 -16.55
C GLU A 199 -1.87 -8.84 -15.16
N GLY A 200 -0.57 -9.04 -14.92
CA GLY A 200 -0.07 -9.58 -13.67
C GLY A 200 -0.35 -8.68 -12.46
N LEU A 201 -0.34 -7.35 -12.62
CA LEU A 201 -0.58 -6.43 -11.50
C LEU A 201 -2.01 -6.58 -10.95
N TRP A 202 -2.99 -6.88 -11.80
CA TRP A 202 -4.37 -7.08 -11.34
C TRP A 202 -4.55 -8.39 -10.61
N HIS A 203 -3.81 -9.42 -11.01
CA HIS A 203 -3.72 -10.66 -10.24
C HIS A 203 -3.10 -10.43 -8.87
N TYR A 204 -2.08 -9.58 -8.77
CA TYR A 204 -1.51 -9.16 -7.48
C TYR A 204 -2.56 -8.44 -6.62
N TYR A 205 -3.27 -7.45 -7.16
CA TYR A 205 -4.31 -6.73 -6.41
C TYR A 205 -5.42 -7.64 -5.90
N LEU A 206 -5.84 -8.64 -6.69
CA LEU A 206 -6.80 -9.63 -6.23
C LEU A 206 -6.20 -10.51 -5.11
N ALA A 207 -4.96 -10.95 -5.24
CA ALA A 207 -4.29 -11.74 -4.21
C ALA A 207 -4.17 -10.96 -2.89
N GLU A 208 -3.76 -9.69 -2.94
CA GLU A 208 -3.68 -8.79 -1.79
C GLU A 208 -5.04 -8.58 -1.13
N THR A 209 -6.08 -8.24 -1.92
CA THR A 209 -7.45 -8.05 -1.42
C THR A 209 -7.98 -9.30 -0.71
N LEU A 210 -7.73 -10.48 -1.28
CA LEU A 210 -8.12 -11.75 -0.68
C LEU A 210 -7.32 -12.06 0.60
N HIS A 211 -6.04 -11.72 0.63
CA HIS A 211 -5.19 -11.89 1.80
C HIS A 211 -5.66 -11.02 2.97
N GLU A 212 -5.91 -9.73 2.74
CA GLU A 212 -6.47 -8.82 3.73
C GLU A 212 -7.82 -9.30 4.28
N ALA A 213 -8.69 -9.82 3.41
CA ALA A 213 -9.98 -10.39 3.80
C ALA A 213 -9.82 -11.63 4.70
N VAL A 214 -8.82 -12.48 4.42
CA VAL A 214 -8.48 -13.64 5.26
C VAL A 214 -7.97 -13.19 6.63
N GLU A 215 -7.07 -12.20 6.68
CA GLU A 215 -6.48 -11.71 7.93
C GLU A 215 -7.49 -11.01 8.83
N SER A 216 -8.37 -10.21 8.24
CA SER A 216 -9.37 -9.42 8.95
C SER A 216 -10.54 -10.28 9.46
N GLY A 217 -10.59 -11.56 9.12
CA GLY A 217 -11.66 -12.46 9.54
C GLY A 217 -13.03 -12.13 8.95
N PHE A 218 -13.09 -11.33 7.87
CA PHE A 218 -14.33 -10.94 7.18
C PHE A 218 -15.02 -12.11 6.43
N MET A 219 -14.74 -13.37 6.80
CA MET A 219 -15.20 -14.55 6.09
C MET A 219 -16.73 -14.76 6.18
N LYS A 220 -17.44 -14.08 5.28
CA LYS A 220 -18.48 -14.67 4.45
C LYS A 220 -17.87 -15.00 3.08
N LEU A 221 -16.83 -15.84 3.02
CA LEU A 221 -16.23 -16.27 1.74
C LEU A 221 -17.08 -17.31 1.01
N GLY A 222 -18.39 -17.08 0.86
CA GLY A 222 -19.28 -17.97 0.09
C GLY A 222 -19.19 -19.46 0.44
N GLY A 223 -18.81 -19.82 1.67
CA GLY A 223 -18.60 -21.20 2.11
C GLY A 223 -17.18 -21.79 1.95
N LYS A 224 -16.19 -21.02 1.48
CA LYS A 224 -14.78 -21.45 1.40
C LYS A 224 -14.12 -21.51 2.77
N THR A 225 -13.22 -22.48 2.96
CA THR A 225 -12.38 -22.53 4.16
C THR A 225 -11.25 -21.50 4.07
N ARG A 226 -10.63 -21.17 5.22
CA ARG A 226 -9.41 -20.34 5.26
C ARG A 226 -8.30 -20.90 4.37
N HIS A 227 -8.21 -22.22 4.27
CA HIS A 227 -7.21 -22.88 3.45
C HIS A 227 -7.45 -22.61 1.96
N ASP A 228 -8.67 -22.83 1.47
CA ASP A 228 -9.04 -22.60 0.05
C ASP A 228 -8.81 -21.14 -0.36
N ALA A 229 -9.09 -20.21 0.56
CA ALA A 229 -8.86 -18.78 0.34
C ALA A 229 -7.36 -18.46 0.18
N LEU A 230 -6.51 -19.04 1.02
CA LEU A 230 -5.05 -18.88 0.92
C LEU A 230 -4.48 -19.55 -0.34
N GLU A 231 -5.03 -20.68 -0.78
CA GLU A 231 -4.66 -21.27 -2.07
C GLU A 231 -4.98 -20.33 -3.24
N ASP A 232 -6.14 -19.67 -3.21
CA ASP A 232 -6.51 -18.67 -4.22
C ASP A 232 -5.56 -17.46 -4.22
N VAL A 233 -5.17 -16.97 -3.04
CA VAL A 233 -4.15 -15.92 -2.89
C VAL A 233 -2.83 -16.35 -3.53
N LEU A 234 -2.34 -17.55 -3.19
CA LEU A 234 -1.08 -18.09 -3.70
C LEU A 234 -1.12 -18.24 -5.23
N ARG A 235 -2.21 -18.79 -5.77
CA ARG A 235 -2.40 -18.98 -7.20
C ARG A 235 -2.33 -17.65 -7.95
N HIS A 236 -3.08 -16.64 -7.50
CA HIS A 236 -3.08 -15.34 -8.15
C HIS A 236 -1.74 -14.63 -8.02
N ASN A 237 -1.07 -14.71 -6.86
CA ASN A 237 0.23 -14.09 -6.69
C ASN A 237 1.34 -14.77 -7.53
N GLN A 238 1.25 -16.09 -7.75
CA GLN A 238 2.15 -16.80 -8.67
C GLN A 238 1.95 -16.37 -10.13
N ILE A 239 0.69 -16.19 -10.56
CA ILE A 239 0.38 -15.66 -11.89
C ILE A 239 0.96 -14.24 -12.02
N ALA A 240 0.78 -13.39 -11.00
CA ALA A 240 1.34 -12.04 -10.97
C ALA A 240 2.87 -12.03 -11.13
N LEU A 241 3.60 -12.86 -10.38
CA LEU A 241 5.05 -13.02 -10.52
C LEU A 241 5.47 -13.47 -11.93
N SER A 242 4.69 -14.35 -12.56
CA SER A 242 5.00 -14.87 -13.89
C SER A 242 4.79 -13.83 -15.00
N LEU A 243 3.79 -12.96 -14.87
CA LEU A 243 3.41 -11.98 -15.87
C LEU A 243 4.09 -10.62 -15.64
N ARG A 244 4.32 -10.23 -14.38
CA ARG A 244 4.85 -8.93 -13.93
C ARG A 244 5.96 -9.09 -12.89
N GLY A 245 6.96 -9.90 -13.21
CA GLY A 245 8.18 -10.00 -12.41
C GLY A 245 8.98 -8.70 -12.33
N ASP A 246 8.64 -7.68 -13.14
CA ASP A 246 9.15 -6.32 -13.13
C ASP A 246 8.53 -5.42 -12.03
N THR A 247 7.64 -5.96 -11.19
CA THR A 247 7.04 -5.25 -10.05
C THR A 247 7.47 -5.88 -8.72
N PRO A 248 7.81 -5.09 -7.68
CA PRO A 248 8.30 -5.64 -6.41
C PRO A 248 7.21 -6.27 -5.53
N GLU A 249 5.95 -5.85 -5.67
CA GLU A 249 4.88 -6.19 -4.74
C GLU A 249 4.57 -7.69 -4.65
N PRO A 250 4.48 -8.44 -5.77
CA PRO A 250 4.21 -9.87 -5.72
C PRO A 250 5.27 -10.68 -4.95
N TYR A 251 6.54 -10.23 -4.96
CA TYR A 251 7.61 -10.86 -4.20
C TYR A 251 7.37 -10.77 -2.70
N PHE A 252 6.93 -9.61 -2.22
CA PHE A 252 6.71 -9.38 -0.80
C PHE A 252 5.42 -9.98 -0.28
N LEU A 253 4.35 -10.00 -1.09
CA LEU A 253 3.16 -10.77 -0.73
C LEU A 253 3.49 -12.26 -0.59
N MET A 254 4.29 -12.82 -1.51
CA MET A 254 4.76 -14.21 -1.39
C MET A 254 5.59 -14.41 -0.13
N ALA A 255 6.51 -13.49 0.16
CA ALA A 255 7.35 -13.54 1.36
C ALA A 255 6.51 -13.52 2.65
N ASN A 256 5.50 -12.64 2.74
CA ASN A 256 4.58 -12.56 3.87
C ASN A 256 3.79 -13.87 4.07
N LEU A 257 3.21 -14.41 2.99
CA LEU A 257 2.46 -15.67 3.04
C LEU A 257 3.35 -16.82 3.56
N LEU A 258 4.60 -16.87 3.09
CA LEU A 258 5.58 -17.87 3.54
C LEU A 258 5.92 -17.76 5.03
N VAL A 259 6.01 -16.54 5.57
CA VAL A 259 6.25 -16.31 7.00
C VAL A 259 5.08 -16.80 7.84
N GLN A 260 3.84 -16.62 7.36
CA GLN A 260 2.64 -17.06 8.06
C GLN A 260 2.52 -18.59 8.20
N PHE A 261 3.14 -19.37 7.31
CA PHE A 261 3.20 -20.82 7.46
C PHE A 261 4.13 -21.27 8.60
N GLY A 262 5.05 -20.40 9.04
CA GLY A 262 5.80 -20.55 10.30
C GLY A 262 6.86 -21.66 10.35
N ASP A 263 7.04 -22.47 9.31
CA ASP A 263 8.09 -23.48 9.28
C ASP A 263 9.45 -22.93 8.79
N PRO A 264 10.59 -23.52 9.22
CA PRO A 264 11.91 -23.02 8.83
C PRO A 264 12.18 -23.01 7.31
N LYS A 265 11.61 -23.96 6.55
CA LYS A 265 11.79 -24.01 5.09
C LYS A 265 11.01 -22.90 4.40
N ALA A 266 9.78 -22.62 4.85
CA ALA A 266 8.99 -21.50 4.36
C ALA A 266 9.68 -20.17 4.66
N SER A 267 10.25 -20.03 5.86
CA SER A 267 11.04 -18.86 6.22
C SER A 267 12.25 -18.68 5.30
N GLN A 268 13.00 -19.73 5.01
CA GLN A 268 14.11 -19.65 4.04
C GLN A 268 13.65 -19.19 2.65
N LYS A 269 12.50 -19.70 2.17
CA LYS A 269 11.91 -19.26 0.90
C LYS A 269 11.47 -17.80 0.95
N SER A 270 10.88 -17.34 2.07
CA SER A 270 10.50 -15.94 2.27
C SER A 270 11.72 -15.02 2.13
N TYR A 271 12.83 -15.39 2.78
CA TYR A 271 14.08 -14.65 2.68
C TYR A 271 14.60 -14.59 1.24
N ILE A 272 14.52 -15.69 0.48
CA ILE A 272 14.88 -15.71 -0.95
C ILE A 272 14.00 -14.75 -1.76
N CYS A 273 12.69 -14.70 -1.50
CA CYS A 273 11.79 -13.74 -2.14
C CYS A 273 12.21 -12.29 -1.86
N VAL A 274 12.52 -11.96 -0.60
CA VAL A 274 13.02 -10.63 -0.19
C VAL A 274 14.33 -10.28 -0.90
N GLN A 275 15.29 -11.21 -0.94
CA GLN A 275 16.57 -10.99 -1.63
C GLN A 275 16.40 -10.77 -3.13
N ASN A 276 15.52 -11.53 -3.78
CA ASN A 276 15.22 -11.37 -5.20
C ASN A 276 14.65 -9.98 -5.48
N ALA A 277 13.69 -9.52 -4.66
CA ALA A 277 13.13 -8.18 -4.78
C ALA A 277 14.20 -7.08 -4.61
N ILE A 278 15.03 -7.17 -3.56
CA ILE A 278 16.10 -6.17 -3.33
C ILE A 278 17.10 -6.14 -4.49
N LYS A 279 17.48 -7.31 -5.00
CA LYS A 279 18.42 -7.43 -6.12
C LYS A 279 17.86 -6.77 -7.38
N GLN A 280 16.57 -6.94 -7.63
CA GLN A 280 15.91 -6.43 -8.82
C GLN A 280 15.54 -4.94 -8.70
N PHE A 281 15.21 -4.47 -7.50
CA PHE A 281 14.76 -3.11 -7.23
C PHE A 281 15.65 -2.40 -6.19
N PRO A 282 16.98 -2.29 -6.42
CA PRO A 282 17.93 -1.85 -5.38
C PRO A 282 17.79 -0.38 -4.95
N ASN A 283 17.12 0.44 -5.76
CA ASN A 283 16.93 1.87 -5.53
C ASN A 283 15.50 2.26 -5.17
N ASN A 284 14.62 1.30 -4.90
CA ASN A 284 13.24 1.56 -4.49
C ASN A 284 13.13 1.61 -2.96
N ALA A 285 12.72 2.74 -2.39
CA ALA A 285 12.65 2.94 -0.94
C ALA A 285 11.68 1.97 -0.25
N TRP A 286 10.51 1.75 -0.87
CA TRP A 286 9.46 0.85 -0.39
C TRP A 286 9.95 -0.59 -0.27
N VAL A 287 10.76 -1.04 -1.25
CA VAL A 287 11.34 -2.39 -1.26
C VAL A 287 12.23 -2.61 -0.03
N HIS A 288 13.04 -1.61 0.33
CA HIS A 288 13.88 -1.70 1.54
C HIS A 288 13.05 -1.63 2.83
N GLU A 289 12.01 -0.79 2.88
CA GLU A 289 11.07 -0.77 4.02
C GLU A 289 10.39 -2.13 4.22
N LYS A 290 9.80 -2.70 3.16
CA LYS A 290 9.12 -4.00 3.21
C LYS A 290 10.06 -5.16 3.53
N ALA A 291 11.28 -5.12 3.01
CA ALA A 291 12.30 -6.09 3.41
C ALA A 291 12.56 -6.04 4.92
N ALA A 292 12.69 -4.85 5.50
CA ALA A 292 12.90 -4.67 6.93
C ALA A 292 11.69 -5.19 7.75
N GLU A 293 10.46 -4.85 7.35
CA GLU A 293 9.22 -5.32 7.99
C GLU A 293 9.11 -6.85 7.99
N ILE A 294 9.35 -7.50 6.84
CA ILE A 294 9.30 -8.97 6.74
C ILE A 294 10.36 -9.61 7.60
N LEU A 295 11.60 -9.10 7.54
CA LEU A 295 12.69 -9.64 8.35
C LEU A 295 12.38 -9.53 9.84
N GLN A 296 11.73 -8.44 10.24
CA GLN A 296 11.29 -8.19 11.60
C GLN A 296 10.19 -9.18 12.03
N GLN A 297 9.14 -9.37 11.23
CA GLN A 297 8.07 -10.33 11.53
C GLN A 297 8.55 -11.79 11.61
N SER A 298 9.63 -12.10 10.88
CA SER A 298 10.16 -13.45 10.73
C SER A 298 11.23 -13.86 11.76
N GLN A 299 11.61 -12.96 12.68
CA GLN A 299 12.71 -13.19 13.64
C GLN A 299 12.62 -14.47 14.50
N PRO A 300 11.46 -15.05 14.84
CA PRO A 300 11.41 -16.33 15.55
C PRO A 300 11.69 -17.54 14.65
N SER A 301 11.50 -17.39 13.33
CA SER A 301 11.46 -18.50 12.38
C SER A 301 12.75 -18.63 11.55
N PHE A 302 13.61 -17.60 11.56
CA PHE A 302 14.93 -17.61 10.94
C PHE A 302 16.02 -18.27 11.79
N SER A 303 15.76 -19.48 12.29
CA SER A 303 16.78 -20.27 12.99
C SER A 303 18.03 -20.55 12.13
N PHE A 304 17.89 -20.50 10.80
CA PHE A 304 19.00 -20.66 9.86
C PHE A 304 19.88 -19.41 9.69
N MET A 305 19.46 -18.25 10.21
CA MET A 305 20.22 -17.01 10.12
C MET A 305 20.32 -16.36 11.51
N PRO A 306 21.23 -16.85 12.36
CA PRO A 306 21.55 -16.21 13.62
C PRO A 306 21.93 -14.74 13.35
N LYS A 307 21.38 -13.83 14.16
CA LYS A 307 21.59 -12.38 14.01
C LYS A 307 20.97 -11.72 12.78
N SER A 308 19.97 -12.34 12.15
CA SER A 308 19.20 -11.70 11.07
C SER A 308 18.58 -10.36 11.47
N TYR A 309 18.33 -10.12 12.76
CA TYR A 309 17.93 -8.82 13.29
C TYR A 309 18.91 -7.68 12.97
N LEU A 310 20.21 -7.96 12.83
CA LEU A 310 21.23 -6.96 12.46
C LEU A 310 21.07 -6.46 11.01
N LEU A 311 20.32 -7.21 10.19
CA LEU A 311 20.06 -6.84 8.80
C LEU A 311 18.92 -5.82 8.67
N ILE A 312 18.05 -5.70 9.69
CA ILE A 312 16.84 -4.86 9.63
C ILE A 312 17.20 -3.37 9.56
N GLU A 313 18.08 -2.89 10.44
CA GLU A 313 18.49 -1.48 10.50
C GLU A 313 19.10 -0.96 9.18
N PRO A 314 20.05 -1.66 8.53
CA PRO A 314 20.57 -1.27 7.22
C PRO A 314 19.49 -1.05 6.17
N PHE A 315 18.43 -1.87 6.15
CA PHE A 315 17.33 -1.70 5.21
C PHE A 315 16.51 -0.44 5.51
N TYR A 316 16.12 -0.20 6.76
CA TYR A 316 15.45 1.06 7.11
C TYR A 316 16.30 2.30 6.82
N LYS A 317 17.61 2.27 7.11
CA LYS A 317 18.54 3.37 6.79
C LYS A 317 18.64 3.61 5.28
N LYS A 318 18.66 2.54 4.47
CA LYS A 318 18.64 2.64 3.01
C LYS A 318 17.31 3.18 2.48
N ALA A 319 16.17 2.71 3.01
CA ALA A 319 14.84 3.23 2.68
C ALA A 319 14.76 4.73 2.98
N LEU A 320 15.19 5.17 4.17
CA LEU A 320 15.16 6.58 4.58
C LEU A 320 16.07 7.45 3.70
N LYS A 321 17.22 6.92 3.28
CA LYS A 321 18.11 7.62 2.34
C LYS A 321 17.44 7.83 0.98
N LEU A 322 16.69 6.84 0.49
CA LEU A 322 16.03 6.88 -0.82
C LEU A 322 14.76 7.74 -0.81
N ALA A 323 13.91 7.60 0.22
CA ALA A 323 12.67 8.35 0.37
C ALA A 323 12.88 9.82 0.73
N GLY A 324 14.04 10.13 1.32
CA GLY A 324 14.36 11.44 1.88
C GLY A 324 14.45 11.38 3.40
N LYS A 325 15.46 12.07 3.95
CA LYS A 325 15.75 12.03 5.38
C LYS A 325 14.60 12.52 6.25
N ASP A 326 13.63 13.24 5.72
CA ASP A 326 12.54 13.82 6.49
C ASP A 326 11.29 12.92 6.54
N CYS A 327 11.31 11.74 5.92
CA CYS A 327 10.21 10.78 5.99
C CYS A 327 9.99 10.30 7.44
N LEU A 328 8.93 10.81 8.07
CA LEU A 328 8.64 10.59 9.48
C LEU A 328 8.15 9.17 9.75
N SER A 329 7.43 8.56 8.81
CA SER A 329 6.96 7.18 8.91
C SER A 329 8.13 6.20 8.99
N LEU A 330 9.14 6.39 8.13
CA LEU A 330 10.36 5.58 8.18
C LEU A 330 11.18 5.84 9.44
N ARG A 331 11.27 7.10 9.89
CA ARG A 331 11.92 7.43 11.17
C ARG A 331 11.21 6.79 12.35
N HIS A 332 9.89 6.74 12.34
CA HIS A 332 9.11 6.07 13.37
C HIS A 332 9.44 4.58 13.41
N ASN A 333 9.41 3.90 12.27
CA ASN A 333 9.72 2.47 12.18
C ASN A 333 11.17 2.17 12.56
N LEU A 334 12.15 2.93 12.04
CA LEU A 334 13.55 2.83 12.40
C LEU A 334 13.79 3.09 13.90
N GLY A 335 13.16 4.14 14.45
CA GLY A 335 13.28 4.51 15.85
C GLY A 335 12.76 3.44 16.79
N LYS A 336 11.58 2.87 16.50
CA LYS A 336 11.04 1.74 17.27
C LYS A 336 12.01 0.55 17.24
N HIS A 337 12.56 0.21 16.08
CA HIS A 337 13.52 -0.88 15.93
C HIS A 337 14.80 -0.63 16.75
N GLN A 338 15.43 0.54 16.61
CA GLN A 338 16.67 0.90 17.30
C GLN A 338 16.52 0.96 18.82
N VAL A 339 15.42 1.54 19.33
CA VAL A 339 15.14 1.57 20.78
C VAL A 339 14.97 0.15 21.30
N MET A 340 14.14 -0.66 20.64
CA MET A 340 13.92 -2.04 21.09
C MET A 340 15.25 -2.81 21.11
N PHE A 341 16.06 -2.67 20.05
CA PHE A 341 17.36 -3.31 19.98
C PHE A 341 18.30 -2.90 21.12
N GLY A 342 18.35 -1.59 21.44
CA GLY A 342 19.11 -1.06 22.57
C GLY A 342 18.60 -1.54 23.93
N GLN A 343 17.28 -1.62 24.13
CA GLN A 343 16.67 -2.11 25.38
C GLN A 343 16.97 -3.58 25.64
N LEU A 344 17.07 -4.39 24.59
CA LEU A 344 17.42 -5.80 24.69
C LEU A 344 18.91 -6.05 24.95
N LYS A 345 19.74 -4.99 24.96
CA LYS A 345 21.20 -5.07 25.16
C LYS A 345 21.87 -6.09 24.24
N ILE A 346 21.35 -6.24 23.02
CA ILE A 346 21.89 -7.18 22.05
C ILE A 346 23.20 -6.61 21.52
N GLU A 347 24.32 -7.10 22.07
CA GLU A 347 25.70 -6.73 21.73
C GLU A 347 26.06 -5.23 21.99
N ASN A 348 27.36 -4.90 22.03
CA ASN A 348 27.93 -3.58 22.38
C ASN A 348 27.47 -2.45 21.44
N TYR A 349 26.22 -1.99 21.60
CA TYR A 349 25.62 -0.91 20.81
C TYR A 349 25.27 0.30 21.69
N GLU A 350 26.27 0.82 22.37
CA GLU A 350 26.18 2.13 23.02
C GLU A 350 25.88 3.20 21.94
N GLY A 351 24.77 3.94 22.10
CA GLY A 351 24.35 5.03 21.20
C GLY A 351 23.25 4.71 20.18
N ILE A 352 22.96 3.44 19.86
CA ILE A 352 21.82 3.10 18.98
C ILE A 352 20.48 3.44 19.63
N HIS A 353 20.37 3.22 20.94
CA HIS A 353 19.17 3.59 21.70
C HIS A 353 18.89 5.10 21.58
N ASP A 354 19.92 5.94 21.71
CA ASP A 354 19.80 7.39 21.64
C ASP A 354 19.46 7.86 20.21
N GLU A 355 20.04 7.23 19.18
CA GLU A 355 19.63 7.45 17.79
C GLU A 355 18.16 7.09 17.57
N GLY A 356 17.71 5.98 18.17
CA GLY A 356 16.32 5.54 18.15
C GLY A 356 15.38 6.54 18.81
N ILE A 357 15.73 7.05 20.00
CA ILE A 357 14.98 8.11 20.70
C ILE A 357 14.88 9.36 19.82
N LYS A 358 15.99 9.80 19.21
CA LYS A 358 15.99 10.97 18.32
C LYS A 358 15.08 10.79 17.11
N ASN A 359 15.07 9.59 16.51
CA ASN A 359 14.18 9.28 15.40
C ASN A 359 12.70 9.32 15.82
N LEU A 360 12.37 8.80 17.01
CA LEU A 360 11.02 8.88 17.58
C LEU A 360 10.60 10.32 17.91
N GLU A 361 11.51 11.14 18.45
CA GLU A 361 11.26 12.57 18.73
C GLU A 361 10.95 13.38 17.46
N LEU A 362 11.62 13.05 16.35
CA LEU A 362 11.33 13.69 15.07
C LEU A 362 9.97 13.25 14.53
N ALA A 363 9.66 11.95 14.59
CA ALA A 363 8.39 11.40 14.11
C ALA A 363 7.19 11.84 14.97
N SER A 364 7.37 11.99 16.28
CA SER A 364 6.30 12.36 17.23
C SER A 364 5.73 13.75 17.02
N LYS A 365 6.34 14.57 16.15
CA LYS A 365 5.84 15.89 15.78
C LYS A 365 4.54 15.82 14.97
N LEU A 366 4.35 14.76 14.18
CA LEU A 366 3.20 14.59 13.28
C LEU A 366 2.55 13.21 13.36
N ILE A 367 3.21 12.21 13.96
CA ILE A 367 2.66 10.86 14.11
C ILE A 367 2.32 10.65 15.60
N PRO A 368 1.02 10.65 15.99
CA PRO A 368 0.60 10.47 17.38
C PRO A 368 1.14 9.17 18.00
N ASP A 369 1.12 8.08 17.24
CA ASP A 369 1.67 6.80 17.67
C ASP A 369 3.16 6.88 17.99
N ALA A 370 3.94 7.69 17.26
CA ALA A 370 5.36 7.86 17.55
C ALA A 370 5.58 8.53 18.92
N TYR A 371 4.68 9.42 19.36
CA TYR A 371 4.72 9.98 20.70
C TYR A 371 4.49 8.92 21.77
N ILE A 372 3.49 8.05 21.60
CA ILE A 372 3.22 6.94 22.53
C ILE A 372 4.46 6.04 22.63
N HIS A 373 5.04 5.67 21.49
CA HIS A 373 6.26 4.86 21.45
C HIS A 373 7.47 5.57 22.06
N LEU A 374 7.61 6.88 21.88
CA LEU A 374 8.67 7.69 22.51
C LEU A 374 8.57 7.67 24.04
N GLN A 375 7.36 7.81 24.59
CA GLN A 375 7.16 7.76 26.04
C GLN A 375 7.46 6.37 26.59
N ALA A 376 7.02 5.30 25.90
CA ALA A 376 7.36 3.93 26.26
C ALA A 376 8.88 3.68 26.18
N ALA A 377 9.53 4.19 25.14
CA ALA A 377 10.97 4.09 24.92
C ALA A 377 11.78 4.72 26.07
N ARG A 378 11.45 5.96 26.45
CA ARG A 378 12.10 6.69 27.56
C ARG A 378 11.93 6.01 28.91
N GLN A 379 10.86 5.22 29.07
CA GLN A 379 10.61 4.45 30.30
C GLN A 379 11.23 3.04 30.27
N GLY A 380 11.90 2.65 29.18
CA GLY A 380 12.42 1.28 29.03
C GLY A 380 11.32 0.23 28.85
N LYS A 381 10.13 0.62 28.37
CA LYS A 381 8.91 -0.22 28.29
C LYS A 381 8.44 -0.47 26.85
N LEU A 382 9.30 -0.28 25.85
CA LEU A 382 8.91 -0.55 24.47
C LEU A 382 8.87 -2.08 24.27
N THR A 383 7.69 -2.63 24.01
CA THR A 383 7.51 -4.09 23.95
C THR A 383 7.83 -4.66 22.57
N PRO A 384 8.24 -5.94 22.46
CA PRO A 384 8.38 -6.62 21.16
C PRO A 384 7.11 -6.54 20.28
N SER A 385 5.93 -6.56 20.90
CA SER A 385 4.67 -6.42 20.18
C SER A 385 4.52 -5.06 19.48
N SER A 386 5.05 -3.98 20.05
CA SER A 386 5.01 -2.63 19.45
C SER A 386 5.86 -2.48 18.18
N VAL A 387 6.76 -3.45 17.96
CA VAL A 387 7.64 -3.54 16.78
C VAL A 387 7.31 -4.75 15.90
N GLY A 388 6.18 -5.43 16.13
CA GLY A 388 5.79 -6.62 15.36
C GLY A 388 6.70 -7.84 15.57
N LEU A 389 7.49 -7.87 16.66
CA LEU A 389 8.30 -9.02 17.03
C LEU A 389 7.50 -9.98 17.90
N ALA A 390 7.57 -11.29 17.60
CA ALA A 390 7.00 -12.28 18.48
C ALA A 390 7.81 -12.36 19.80
N PRO A 391 7.16 -12.66 20.95
CA PRO A 391 7.80 -12.68 22.28
C PRO A 391 8.94 -13.70 22.48
N PHE A 392 9.24 -14.53 21.49
CA PHE A 392 10.07 -15.74 21.64
C PHE A 392 11.59 -15.53 21.50
N LEU A 393 12.07 -14.33 21.19
CA LEU A 393 13.52 -14.04 21.17
C LEU A 393 14.21 -14.16 22.56
N PHE A 394 13.47 -14.53 23.62
CA PHE A 394 13.92 -14.43 25.01
C PHE A 394 13.89 -15.74 25.79
N ARG A 395 14.04 -16.89 25.13
CA ARG A 395 14.46 -18.08 25.88
C ARG A 395 15.97 -18.03 26.05
N GLU A 396 16.37 -17.55 27.22
CA GLU A 396 17.74 -17.52 27.73
C GLU A 396 18.53 -18.79 27.37
N GLU A 397 19.39 -18.71 26.36
CA GLU A 397 20.62 -19.49 26.32
C GLU A 397 21.68 -18.73 27.15
N TYR A 398 21.42 -18.57 28.45
CA TYR A 398 22.51 -18.31 29.38
C TYR A 398 23.28 -19.60 29.55
N CYS A 399 24.49 -19.61 28.98
CA CYS A 399 25.56 -20.52 29.34
C CYS A 399 25.68 -20.61 30.86
N SER A 400 25.38 -21.77 31.45
CA SER A 400 26.00 -22.19 32.70
C SER A 400 27.27 -22.96 32.34
N SER A 401 28.38 -22.25 32.18
CA SER A 401 29.71 -22.84 32.20
C SER A 401 30.38 -22.53 33.53
N GLU A 402 30.85 -23.60 34.17
CA GLU A 402 31.91 -23.65 35.19
C GLU A 402 31.56 -23.24 36.63
N GLU A 403 31.21 -24.25 37.44
CA GLU A 403 31.82 -24.39 38.76
C GLU A 403 32.54 -25.74 38.87
N SER A 404 33.81 -25.61 39.19
CA SER A 404 34.84 -26.62 39.38
C SER A 404 34.50 -27.69 40.43
N GLN A 405 34.94 -28.92 40.15
CA GLN A 405 35.03 -30.01 41.12
C GLN A 405 35.88 -29.63 42.35
N PRO A 406 35.71 -30.39 43.46
CA PRO A 406 36.86 -31.20 43.85
C PRO A 406 36.50 -32.67 44.14
N GLU A 407 37.47 -33.53 43.83
CA GLU A 407 37.53 -34.95 44.14
C GLU A 407 37.35 -35.24 45.64
N SER A 408 36.66 -36.34 45.96
CA SER A 408 37.07 -37.17 47.10
C SER A 408 36.75 -38.65 46.84
N LYS A 409 37.74 -39.49 47.17
CA LYS A 409 37.82 -40.93 46.92
C LYS A 409 37.08 -41.75 47.99
N SER A 410 36.79 -43.00 47.59
CA SER A 410 36.57 -44.21 48.42
C SER A 410 35.14 -44.36 48.97
N LEU A 411 34.46 -45.52 48.96
CA LEU A 411 34.89 -46.90 49.18
C LEU A 411 33.90 -47.91 48.56
N LYS A 412 34.48 -49.05 48.19
CA LYS A 412 33.87 -50.34 47.80
C LYS A 412 32.62 -50.74 48.61
N LYS A 413 31.62 -51.35 47.93
CA LYS A 413 31.03 -52.63 48.39
C LYS A 413 30.37 -53.42 47.25
N LYS A 414 30.84 -54.66 47.12
CA LYS A 414 30.30 -55.78 46.33
C LYS A 414 28.90 -56.18 46.83
N ASN A 415 28.02 -56.61 45.92
CA ASN A 415 27.25 -57.87 45.99
C ASN A 415 26.36 -58.00 44.72
N LYS A 416 26.66 -58.94 43.80
CA LYS A 416 26.22 -60.34 43.72
C LYS A 416 24.78 -60.56 43.18
N SER A 417 24.75 -60.98 41.90
CA SER A 417 23.89 -62.02 41.29
C SER A 417 22.36 -62.04 41.54
N LYS A 418 21.58 -62.06 40.46
CA LYS A 418 21.05 -63.33 39.88
C LYS A 418 20.32 -63.09 38.56
N LYS A 419 20.72 -63.86 37.55
CA LYS A 419 19.92 -64.27 36.39
C LYS A 419 18.53 -64.76 36.83
N LYS A 420 17.49 -64.41 36.08
CA LYS A 420 16.52 -65.40 35.58
C LYS A 420 15.86 -64.92 34.28
N LYS A 421 15.67 -65.91 33.42
CA LYS A 421 15.28 -65.91 32.00
C LYS A 421 13.82 -66.37 31.91
N LYS A 422 13.13 -66.00 30.83
CA LYS A 422 11.82 -66.52 30.32
C LYS A 422 10.60 -66.00 31.09
N ARG A 423 9.50 -65.57 30.46
CA ARG A 423 8.92 -65.93 29.14
C ARG A 423 8.72 -64.73 28.25
#